data_AF-A0A6L7GGB1-F1
#
_entry.id   AF-A0A6L7GGB1-F1
#
_cell.length_a   1.000
_cell.length_b   1.000
_cell.length_c   1.000
_cell.angle_alpha   90.00
_cell.angle_beta   90.00
_cell.angle_gamma   90.00
#
_symmetry.space_group_name_H-M   'P 1'
#
loop_
_entity.id
_entity.type
_entity.pdbx_description
1 polymer ?
#
loop_
_entity_poly.entity_id
_entity_poly.type
_entity_poly.pdbx_seq_one_letter_code
_entity_poly.pdbx_strand_id
1 'polypeptide(L)'
;MAMRLIPMCAVLALCACKPPATDDYVERVDLAETSAAVGEPLPSPDATDAVWAQTTADRIVYGIPGQVPFLALACDVNAAGAAQIHITRFAPADARAKALLALIGNGHIARLPVDAKWNGQAWLWEGSVSADDPRSEVLTGTRKITATLPGAGMLDLNPSPMPSQLVEACRQKQMAAAPPKLAPKSAQ
;
A
#
# COMPACT_ATOMS: atom_id res chain seq x y z
N MET A 1 -71.35 -28.32 -7.32
CA MET A 1 -69.90 -28.54 -7.54
C MET A 1 -69.28 -27.17 -7.76
N ALA A 2 -68.66 -26.57 -6.74
CA ALA A 2 -67.91 -25.33 -6.88
C ALA A 2 -66.70 -25.38 -5.94
N MET A 3 -65.56 -25.13 -6.55
CA MET A 3 -64.19 -25.41 -6.14
C MET A 3 -63.66 -24.37 -5.15
N ARG A 4 -62.80 -24.84 -4.23
CA ARG A 4 -61.84 -24.06 -3.44
C ARG A 4 -61.14 -22.97 -4.25
N LEU A 5 -60.89 -21.83 -3.63
CA LEU A 5 -59.62 -21.08 -3.65
C LEU A 5 -59.90 -19.74 -2.98
N ILE A 6 -59.37 -19.54 -1.78
CA ILE A 6 -58.78 -18.30 -1.25
C ILE A 6 -58.50 -18.58 0.25
N PRO A 7 -57.37 -19.25 0.57
CA PRO A 7 -56.75 -19.09 1.88
C PRO A 7 -55.24 -18.87 1.67
N MET A 8 -54.79 -17.66 1.34
CA MET A 8 -53.33 -17.36 1.34
C MET A 8 -52.95 -15.87 1.17
N CYS A 9 -53.86 -14.90 1.23
CA CYS A 9 -53.45 -13.48 1.09
C CYS A 9 -53.32 -12.74 2.42
N ALA A 10 -54.10 -13.11 3.45
CA ALA A 10 -54.12 -12.36 4.70
C ALA A 10 -52.90 -12.60 5.61
N VAL A 11 -52.21 -13.75 5.48
CA VAL A 11 -51.06 -14.09 6.35
C VAL A 11 -49.75 -13.43 5.89
N LEU A 12 -49.63 -13.07 4.60
CA LEU A 12 -48.43 -12.39 4.07
C LEU A 12 -48.34 -10.90 4.47
N ALA A 13 -49.46 -10.28 4.86
CA ALA A 13 -49.48 -8.88 5.28
C ALA A 13 -48.87 -8.65 6.68
N LEU A 14 -48.78 -9.69 7.52
CA LEU A 14 -48.27 -9.58 8.89
C LEU A 14 -46.73 -9.70 8.99
N CYS A 15 -46.04 -10.12 7.94
CA CYS A 15 -44.57 -10.17 7.92
C CYS A 15 -43.91 -8.93 7.27
N ALA A 16 -44.70 -8.00 6.71
CA ALA A 16 -44.17 -6.82 6.02
C ALA A 16 -43.91 -5.62 6.95
N CYS A 17 -44.38 -5.65 8.20
CA CYS A 17 -44.08 -4.64 9.20
C CYS A 17 -43.00 -5.13 10.17
N LYS A 18 -41.76 -5.28 9.68
CA LYS A 18 -40.61 -5.24 10.59
C LYS A 18 -40.53 -3.79 11.09
N PRO A 19 -40.63 -3.52 12.41
CA PRO A 19 -40.37 -2.19 12.92
C PRO A 19 -38.97 -1.77 12.46
N PRO A 20 -38.73 -0.47 12.17
CA PRO A 20 -37.39 0.00 11.85
C PRO A 20 -36.43 -0.52 12.93
N ALA A 21 -35.22 -0.93 12.52
CA ALA A 21 -34.20 -1.36 13.46
C ALA A 21 -33.85 -0.16 14.37
N THR A 22 -34.53 -0.07 15.53
CA THR A 22 -34.38 1.04 16.47
C THR A 22 -33.60 0.68 17.73
N ASP A 23 -33.02 -0.52 17.84
CA ASP A 23 -32.32 -0.94 19.09
C ASP A 23 -30.88 -1.46 18.93
N ASP A 24 -30.29 -1.40 17.72
CA ASP A 24 -28.82 -1.40 17.59
C ASP A 24 -28.41 0.00 17.14
N TYR A 25 -28.34 0.93 18.09
CA TYR A 25 -27.79 2.25 17.89
C TYR A 25 -26.28 2.10 17.65
N VAL A 26 -25.90 1.73 16.43
CA VAL A 26 -24.61 2.14 15.87
C VAL A 26 -24.70 3.66 15.86
N GLU A 27 -24.06 4.28 16.84
CA GLU A 27 -23.88 5.72 16.93
C GLU A 27 -23.42 6.20 15.55
N ARG A 28 -24.30 6.93 14.86
CA ARG A 28 -23.92 7.61 13.63
C ARG A 28 -22.99 8.73 14.07
N VAL A 29 -21.70 8.43 14.12
CA VAL A 29 -20.66 9.43 14.32
C VAL A 29 -20.92 10.51 13.29
N ASP A 30 -21.05 11.75 13.75
CA ASP A 30 -21.21 12.88 12.86
C ASP A 30 -19.94 12.97 12.00
N LEU A 31 -20.06 12.61 10.72
CA LEU A 31 -18.94 12.59 9.78
C LEU A 31 -18.35 14.00 9.64
N ALA A 32 -19.11 15.05 9.95
CA ALA A 32 -18.62 16.42 9.97
C ALA A 32 -17.51 16.64 11.02
N GLU A 33 -17.61 16.04 12.20
CA GLU A 33 -16.56 16.13 13.24
C GLU A 33 -15.32 15.30 12.89
N THR A 34 -15.49 14.21 12.12
CA THR A 34 -14.37 13.37 11.63
C THR A 34 -13.62 14.04 10.46
N SER A 35 -14.29 14.89 9.69
CA SER A 35 -13.72 15.56 8.51
C SER A 35 -12.65 16.61 8.86
N ALA A 36 -12.70 17.18 10.07
CA ALA A 36 -11.79 18.25 10.46
C ALA A 36 -10.32 17.79 10.68
N ALA A 37 -10.07 16.48 10.76
CA ALA A 37 -8.75 15.94 11.09
C ALA A 37 -7.92 15.48 9.87
N VAL A 38 -8.49 15.47 8.67
CA VAL A 38 -7.84 14.97 7.44
C VAL A 38 -7.79 16.10 6.41
N GLY A 39 -6.59 16.38 5.87
CA GLY A 39 -6.42 17.40 4.83
C GLY A 39 -7.19 17.06 3.54
N GLU A 40 -7.44 18.10 2.73
CA GLU A 40 -8.05 17.94 1.41
C GLU A 40 -7.21 17.00 0.52
N PRO A 41 -7.86 16.08 -0.24
CA PRO A 41 -7.13 15.19 -1.15
C PRO A 41 -6.30 15.96 -2.16
N LEU A 42 -5.02 15.57 -2.30
CA LEU A 42 -4.15 16.13 -3.33
C LEU A 42 -4.45 15.53 -4.70
N PRO A 43 -4.30 16.33 -5.78
CA PRO A 43 -4.41 15.80 -7.14
C PRO A 43 -3.27 14.82 -7.44
N SER A 44 -3.54 13.88 -8.35
CA SER A 44 -2.50 13.03 -8.93
C SER A 44 -1.43 13.89 -9.62
N PRO A 45 -0.13 13.68 -9.36
CA PRO A 45 0.92 14.42 -10.06
C PRO A 45 0.99 14.03 -11.54
N ASP A 46 1.40 14.97 -12.39
CA ASP A 46 1.81 14.67 -13.76
C ASP A 46 3.23 14.08 -13.76
N ALA A 47 3.34 12.82 -14.17
CA ALA A 47 4.59 12.07 -14.21
C ALA A 47 5.10 11.82 -15.64
N THR A 48 4.60 12.58 -16.63
CA THR A 48 4.95 12.40 -18.04
C THR A 48 6.46 12.42 -18.29
N ASP A 49 7.16 13.38 -17.69
CA ASP A 49 8.63 13.56 -17.83
C ASP A 49 9.44 12.92 -16.69
N ALA A 50 8.80 12.08 -15.86
CA ALA A 50 9.48 11.47 -14.72
C ALA A 50 10.36 10.30 -15.13
N VAL A 51 11.53 10.20 -14.50
CA VAL A 51 12.51 9.13 -14.76
C VAL A 51 12.92 8.45 -13.47
N TRP A 52 13.34 7.19 -13.58
CA TRP A 52 14.06 6.50 -12.52
C TRP A 52 15.52 6.90 -12.54
N ALA A 53 16.08 7.23 -11.37
CA ALA A 53 17.49 7.56 -11.22
C ALA A 53 18.05 6.93 -9.95
N GLN A 54 19.30 6.47 -10.02
CA GLN A 54 20.01 5.96 -8.86
C GLN A 54 20.65 7.10 -8.09
N THR A 55 20.42 7.16 -6.78
CA THR A 55 21.00 8.18 -5.89
C THR A 55 22.13 7.64 -5.03
N THR A 56 22.06 6.36 -4.65
CA THR A 56 23.12 5.62 -3.96
C THR A 56 23.09 4.17 -4.44
N ALA A 57 24.06 3.36 -4.03
CA ALA A 57 24.08 1.91 -4.35
C ALA A 57 22.75 1.21 -4.00
N ASP A 58 22.11 1.63 -2.91
CA ASP A 58 20.94 0.99 -2.33
C ASP A 58 19.67 1.86 -2.42
N ARG A 59 19.66 2.89 -3.26
CA ARG A 59 18.52 3.81 -3.37
C ARG A 59 18.32 4.37 -4.76
N ILE A 60 17.08 4.25 -5.24
CA ILE A 60 16.61 4.87 -6.47
C ILE A 60 15.44 5.82 -6.18
N VAL A 61 15.29 6.82 -7.03
CA VAL A 61 14.20 7.81 -6.97
C VAL A 61 13.48 7.87 -8.31
N TYR A 62 12.20 8.22 -8.27
CA TYR A 62 11.35 8.45 -9.43
C TYR A 62 10.79 9.87 -9.36
N GLY A 63 11.01 10.66 -10.41
CA GLY A 63 10.49 12.02 -10.50
C GLY A 63 11.07 12.79 -11.68
N ILE A 64 10.65 14.04 -11.81
CA ILE A 64 11.14 14.94 -12.86
C ILE A 64 12.51 15.50 -12.43
N PRO A 65 13.56 15.41 -13.27
CA PRO A 65 14.87 15.96 -12.95
C PRO A 65 14.80 17.45 -12.53
N GLY A 66 15.50 17.79 -11.45
CA GLY A 66 15.49 19.16 -10.90
C GLY A 66 14.30 19.50 -10.01
N GLN A 67 13.33 18.60 -9.86
CA GLN A 67 12.20 18.75 -8.93
C GLN A 67 12.33 17.80 -7.72
N VAL A 68 11.47 17.99 -6.71
CA VAL A 68 11.32 17.00 -5.64
C VAL A 68 10.85 15.68 -6.27
N PRO A 69 11.51 14.54 -6.00
CA PRO A 69 11.05 13.25 -6.52
C PRO A 69 9.63 12.96 -6.10
N PHE A 70 8.90 12.13 -6.84
CA PHE A 70 7.58 11.65 -6.42
C PHE A 70 7.71 10.47 -5.45
N LEU A 71 8.61 9.53 -5.73
CA LEU A 71 8.75 8.30 -4.95
C LEU A 71 10.23 7.89 -4.85
N ALA A 72 10.61 7.25 -3.76
CA ALA A 72 11.90 6.57 -3.63
C ALA A 72 11.70 5.11 -3.22
N LEU A 73 12.61 4.26 -3.67
CA LEU A 73 12.80 2.90 -3.18
C LEU A 73 14.22 2.79 -2.65
N ALA A 74 14.37 2.23 -1.45
CA ALA A 74 15.66 1.96 -0.83
C ALA A 74 15.72 0.53 -0.30
N CYS A 75 16.92 -0.06 -0.25
CA CYS A 75 17.17 -1.30 0.46
C CYS A 75 17.80 -1.00 1.82
N ASP A 76 17.08 -1.34 2.89
CA ASP A 76 17.56 -1.21 4.26
C ASP A 76 17.84 -2.61 4.82
N VAL A 77 19.07 -2.85 5.29
CA VAL A 77 19.45 -4.10 5.95
C VAL A 77 19.64 -3.82 7.44
N ASN A 78 18.90 -4.53 8.29
CA ASN A 78 19.04 -4.35 9.72
C ASN A 78 20.23 -5.15 10.30
N ALA A 79 20.54 -4.93 11.58
CA ALA A 79 21.65 -5.61 12.26
C ALA A 79 21.50 -7.14 12.32
N ALA A 80 20.28 -7.68 12.21
CA ALA A 80 20.00 -9.11 12.15
C ALA A 80 20.11 -9.69 10.72
N GLY A 81 20.46 -8.87 9.73
CA GLY A 81 20.60 -9.27 8.33
C GLY A 81 19.29 -9.33 7.54
N ALA A 82 18.15 -8.95 8.13
CA ALA A 82 16.89 -8.88 7.38
C ALA A 82 16.88 -7.63 6.49
N ALA A 83 16.63 -7.82 5.19
CA ALA A 83 16.62 -6.75 4.22
C ALA A 83 15.17 -6.36 3.86
N GLN A 84 14.91 -5.06 3.80
CA GLN A 84 13.60 -4.50 3.50
C GLN A 84 13.70 -3.51 2.35
N ILE A 85 12.70 -3.55 1.48
CA ILE A 85 12.45 -2.48 0.51
C ILE A 85 11.65 -1.41 1.21
N HIS A 86 12.31 -0.29 1.50
CA HIS A 86 11.70 0.90 2.07
C HIS A 86 11.22 1.83 0.96
N ILE A 87 9.96 2.25 1.05
CA ILE A 87 9.28 3.08 0.08
C ILE A 87 8.97 4.42 0.74
N THR A 88 9.33 5.51 0.07
CA THR A 88 8.95 6.87 0.47
C THR A 88 8.15 7.51 -0.64
N ARG A 89 6.94 7.99 -0.34
CA ARG A 89 6.16 8.84 -1.25
C ARG A 89 6.27 10.28 -0.79
N PHE A 90 6.88 11.12 -1.63
CA PHE A 90 7.07 12.55 -1.40
C PHE A 90 5.80 13.34 -1.75
N ALA A 91 4.72 13.02 -1.06
CA ALA A 91 3.54 13.85 -0.96
C ALA A 91 3.40 14.28 0.51
N PRO A 92 2.95 15.51 0.80
CA PRO A 92 2.62 15.90 2.15
C PRO A 92 1.68 14.89 2.82
N ALA A 93 1.96 14.56 4.08
CA ALA A 93 1.11 13.74 4.91
C ALA A 93 0.69 14.53 6.15
N ASP A 94 -0.51 14.27 6.67
CA ASP A 94 -0.90 14.79 7.98
C ASP A 94 -0.14 14.01 9.08
N ALA A 95 0.17 14.69 10.19
CA ALA A 95 0.82 14.04 11.30
C ALA A 95 0.00 12.85 11.80
N ARG A 96 0.66 11.70 12.02
CA ARG A 96 0.05 10.43 12.46
C ARG A 96 -0.91 9.79 11.44
N ALA A 97 -0.98 10.30 10.21
CA ALA A 97 -1.79 9.67 9.17
C ALA A 97 -1.25 8.26 8.84
N LYS A 98 -2.18 7.37 8.47
CA LYS A 98 -1.93 5.99 8.09
C LYS A 98 -2.74 5.66 6.85
N ALA A 99 -2.15 4.91 5.92
CA ALA A 99 -2.83 4.52 4.70
C ALA A 99 -2.32 3.17 4.18
N LEU A 100 -2.99 2.67 3.14
CA LEU A 100 -2.49 1.56 2.32
C LEU A 100 -2.06 2.13 0.97
N LEU A 101 -0.76 2.10 0.69
CA LEU A 101 -0.24 2.34 -0.65
C LEU A 101 -0.54 1.12 -1.50
N ALA A 102 -1.42 1.28 -2.49
CA ALA A 102 -1.74 0.24 -3.45
C ALA A 102 -0.76 0.31 -4.62
N LEU A 103 -0.03 -0.77 -4.87
CA LEU A 103 0.84 -0.95 -6.03
C LEU A 103 0.23 -2.01 -6.94
N ILE A 104 0.12 -1.69 -8.23
CA ILE A 104 -0.44 -2.59 -9.24
C ILE A 104 0.49 -2.56 -10.46
N GLY A 105 1.05 -3.70 -10.83
CA GLY A 105 2.02 -3.76 -11.92
C GLY A 105 2.69 -5.12 -12.00
N ASN A 106 3.36 -5.39 -13.12
CA ASN A 106 4.11 -6.63 -13.35
C ASN A 106 3.32 -7.95 -13.12
N GLY A 107 1.98 -7.91 -13.12
CA GLY A 107 1.14 -9.09 -12.84
C GLY A 107 0.83 -9.32 -11.36
N HIS A 108 1.24 -8.40 -10.48
CA HIS A 108 1.04 -8.47 -9.04
C HIS A 108 0.25 -7.26 -8.52
N ILE A 109 -0.34 -7.45 -7.34
CA ILE A 109 -0.98 -6.40 -6.56
C ILE A 109 -0.41 -6.46 -5.15
N ALA A 110 0.07 -5.33 -4.65
CA ALA A 110 0.47 -5.19 -3.26
C ALA A 110 -0.29 -4.04 -2.60
N ARG A 111 -0.64 -4.23 -1.33
CA ARG A 111 -1.15 -3.17 -0.46
C ARG A 111 -0.19 -3.06 0.72
N LEU A 112 0.57 -1.98 0.74
CA LEU A 112 1.62 -1.78 1.72
C LEU A 112 1.14 -0.76 2.76
N PRO A 113 1.21 -1.10 4.06
CA PRO A 113 0.95 -0.11 5.10
C PRO A 113 2.00 0.99 5.00
N VAL A 114 1.54 2.23 4.99
CA VAL A 114 2.38 3.41 5.03
C VAL A 114 1.90 4.35 6.12
N ASP A 115 2.84 4.98 6.80
CA ASP A 115 2.62 5.92 7.88
C ASP A 115 3.27 7.26 7.56
N ALA A 116 2.70 8.34 8.08
CA ALA A 116 3.33 9.65 8.07
C ALA A 116 4.54 9.67 9.02
N LYS A 117 5.74 9.92 8.48
CA LYS A 117 6.97 10.10 9.27
C LYS A 117 7.58 11.47 9.02
N TRP A 118 8.07 12.09 10.10
CA TRP A 118 8.75 13.37 10.04
C TRP A 118 10.21 13.18 9.59
N ASN A 119 10.61 13.83 8.51
CA ASN A 119 11.97 13.73 7.97
C ASN A 119 12.90 14.89 8.40
N GLY A 120 12.45 15.76 9.29
CA GLY A 120 13.15 17.00 9.67
C GLY A 120 12.58 18.27 9.03
N GLN A 121 11.80 18.14 7.96
CA GLN A 121 11.21 19.27 7.21
C GLN A 121 9.72 19.10 6.93
N ALA A 122 9.27 17.88 6.62
CA ALA A 122 7.89 17.58 6.32
C ALA A 122 7.52 16.17 6.80
N TRP A 123 6.22 15.96 7.00
CA TRP A 123 5.65 14.64 7.17
C TRP A 123 5.49 14.00 5.79
N LEU A 124 6.15 12.86 5.58
CA LEU A 124 6.11 12.09 4.34
C LEU A 124 5.55 10.70 4.60
N TRP A 125 5.00 10.09 3.55
CA TRP A 125 4.49 8.73 3.62
C TRP A 125 5.62 7.72 3.45
N GLU A 126 5.78 6.84 4.43
CA GLU A 126 6.81 5.81 4.44
C GLU A 126 6.24 4.44 4.82
N GLY A 127 6.73 3.39 4.15
CA GLY A 127 6.40 2.02 4.49
C GLY A 127 7.42 1.04 3.93
N SER A 128 7.46 -0.17 4.48
CA SER A 128 8.46 -1.15 4.11
C SER A 128 7.86 -2.53 3.89
N VAL A 129 8.53 -3.32 3.06
CA VAL A 129 8.20 -4.72 2.79
C VAL A 129 9.48 -5.53 2.79
N SER A 130 9.46 -6.75 3.34
CA SER A 130 10.63 -7.63 3.30
C SER A 130 11.03 -7.91 1.85
N ALA A 131 12.33 -8.00 1.58
CA ALA A 131 12.82 -8.27 0.21
C ALA A 131 12.36 -9.63 -0.32
N ASP A 132 12.09 -10.60 0.55
CA ASP A 132 11.59 -11.94 0.24
C ASP A 132 10.06 -12.10 0.38
N ASP A 133 9.33 -11.06 0.78
CA ASP A 133 7.88 -11.11 0.89
C ASP A 133 7.26 -11.10 -0.53
N PRO A 134 6.26 -11.97 -0.82
CA PRO A 134 5.59 -12.01 -2.13
C PRO A 134 5.02 -10.67 -2.60
N ARG A 135 4.71 -9.74 -1.68
CA ARG A 135 4.25 -8.38 -2.02
C ARG A 135 5.33 -7.54 -2.69
N SER A 136 6.61 -7.87 -2.53
CA SER A 136 7.72 -7.19 -3.22
C SER A 136 7.73 -7.47 -4.74
N GLU A 137 7.08 -8.54 -5.20
CA GLU A 137 7.04 -8.93 -6.62
C GLU A 137 6.31 -7.94 -7.53
N VAL A 138 5.52 -7.01 -6.96
CA VAL A 138 4.98 -5.90 -7.76
C VAL A 138 6.07 -5.00 -8.34
N LEU A 139 7.24 -4.97 -7.70
CA LEU A 139 8.41 -4.20 -8.11
C LEU A 139 9.38 -5.01 -8.99
N THR A 140 9.17 -6.32 -9.15
CA THR A 140 10.02 -7.19 -9.97
C THR A 140 9.46 -7.28 -11.39
N GLY A 141 10.28 -6.98 -12.40
CA GLY A 141 9.86 -6.82 -13.78
C GLY A 141 10.16 -5.44 -14.37
N THR A 142 9.70 -5.21 -15.60
CA THR A 142 10.06 -4.04 -16.40
C THR A 142 8.85 -3.22 -16.86
N ARG A 143 7.64 -3.60 -16.46
CA ARG A 143 6.40 -2.94 -16.92
C ARG A 143 6.07 -1.75 -16.03
N LYS A 144 5.10 -0.94 -16.50
CA LYS A 144 4.51 0.16 -15.74
C LYS A 144 3.93 -0.37 -14.42
N ILE A 145 4.10 0.42 -13.36
CA ILE A 145 3.48 0.18 -12.04
C ILE A 145 2.63 1.40 -11.70
N THR A 146 1.38 1.18 -11.32
CA THR A 146 0.50 2.24 -10.80
C THR A 146 0.53 2.19 -9.28
N ALA A 147 0.86 3.32 -8.66
CA ALA A 147 0.91 3.51 -7.21
C ALA A 147 -0.19 4.48 -6.77
N THR A 148 -1.15 4.02 -5.99
CA THR A 148 -2.27 4.84 -5.50
C THR A 148 -2.19 4.99 -3.99
N LEU A 149 -2.19 6.24 -3.53
CA LEU A 149 -2.16 6.58 -2.12
C LEU A 149 -3.40 7.43 -1.79
N PRO A 150 -4.30 6.95 -0.90
CA PRO A 150 -5.43 7.76 -0.43
C PRO A 150 -4.96 9.12 0.09
N GLY A 151 -5.63 10.20 -0.34
CA GLY A 151 -5.27 11.58 0.00
C GLY A 151 -4.10 12.18 -0.79
N ALA A 152 -3.33 11.38 -1.53
CA ALA A 152 -2.15 11.83 -2.28
C ALA A 152 -2.15 11.43 -3.77
N GLY A 153 -3.31 10.97 -4.26
CA GLY A 153 -3.56 10.67 -5.66
C GLY A 153 -2.91 9.38 -6.18
N MET A 154 -2.99 9.23 -7.50
CA MET A 154 -2.42 8.13 -8.27
C MET A 154 -1.12 8.59 -8.94
N LEU A 155 -0.11 7.73 -8.95
CA LEU A 155 1.18 7.95 -9.58
C LEU A 155 1.49 6.77 -10.51
N ASP A 156 1.56 7.04 -11.81
CA ASP A 156 2.03 6.06 -12.79
C ASP A 156 3.56 6.10 -12.86
N LEU A 157 4.19 4.97 -12.55
CA LEU A 157 5.64 4.78 -12.56
C LEU A 157 6.05 4.21 -13.92
N ASN A 158 6.87 4.96 -14.65
CA ASN A 158 7.32 4.56 -15.98
C ASN A 158 8.06 3.20 -15.96
N PRO A 159 7.88 2.37 -17.01
CA PRO A 159 8.59 1.10 -17.19
C PRO A 159 10.11 1.22 -16.97
N SER A 160 10.68 0.35 -16.15
CA SER A 160 12.13 0.35 -15.87
C SER A 160 12.59 -0.97 -15.25
N PRO A 161 13.82 -1.43 -15.54
CA PRO A 161 14.41 -2.57 -14.82
C PRO A 161 14.93 -2.20 -13.42
N MET A 162 15.08 -0.91 -13.10
CA MET A 162 15.75 -0.47 -11.87
C MET A 162 15.06 -0.92 -10.57
N PRO A 163 13.72 -0.87 -10.43
CA PRO A 163 13.06 -1.41 -9.25
C PRO A 163 13.36 -2.90 -9.04
N SER A 164 13.29 -3.69 -10.11
CA SER A 164 13.60 -5.12 -10.05
C SER A 164 15.05 -5.37 -9.65
N GLN A 165 16.00 -4.61 -10.22
CA GLN A 165 17.41 -4.73 -9.87
C GLN A 165 17.67 -4.37 -8.40
N LEU A 166 16.99 -3.35 -7.87
CA LEU A 166 17.09 -2.98 -6.46
C LEU A 166 16.56 -4.12 -5.57
N VAL A 167 15.40 -4.69 -5.89
CA VAL A 167 14.81 -5.80 -5.13
C VAL A 167 15.77 -7.00 -5.09
N GLU A 168 16.31 -7.40 -6.25
CA GLU A 168 17.25 -8.52 -6.32
C GLU A 168 18.55 -8.25 -5.57
N ALA A 169 19.12 -7.06 -5.70
CA ALA A 169 20.29 -6.67 -4.92
C ALA A 169 20.00 -6.71 -3.41
N CYS A 170 18.80 -6.32 -3.00
CA CYS A 170 18.38 -6.35 -1.60
C CYS A 170 18.26 -7.79 -1.06
N ARG A 171 17.69 -8.70 -1.85
CA ARG A 171 17.63 -10.14 -1.55
C ARG A 171 19.03 -10.74 -1.39
N GLN A 172 19.95 -10.39 -2.27
CA GLN A 172 21.34 -10.86 -2.20
C GLN A 172 22.03 -10.42 -0.90
N LYS A 173 21.79 -9.19 -0.44
CA LYS A 173 22.33 -8.71 0.84
C LYS A 173 21.78 -9.50 2.03
N GLN A 174 20.49 -9.81 2.03
CA GLN A 174 19.88 -10.66 3.06
C GLN A 174 20.50 -12.05 3.10
N MET A 175 20.72 -12.68 1.93
CA MET A 175 21.36 -13.99 1.84
C MET A 175 22.81 -13.96 2.35
N ALA A 176 23.55 -12.89 2.06
CA ALA A 176 24.93 -12.72 2.53
C ALA A 176 25.02 -12.47 4.05
N ALA A 177 23.98 -11.89 4.65
CA ALA A 177 23.90 -11.63 6.09
C ALA A 177 23.35 -12.82 6.89
N ALA A 178 22.74 -13.81 6.24
CA ALA A 178 22.20 -14.98 6.91
C ALA A 178 23.35 -15.82 7.54
N PRO A 179 23.25 -16.18 8.83
CA PRO A 179 24.23 -17.07 9.43
C PRO A 179 24.24 -18.43 8.71
N PRO A 180 25.41 -19.09 8.59
CA PRO A 180 25.49 -20.38 7.94
C PRO A 180 24.54 -21.37 8.61
N LYS A 181 23.68 -22.03 7.82
CA LYS A 181 22.81 -23.10 8.33
C LYS A 181 23.70 -24.18 8.94
N LEU A 182 23.60 -24.39 10.25
CA LEU A 182 24.24 -25.52 10.93
C LEU A 182 23.76 -26.80 10.26
N ALA A 183 24.70 -27.52 9.64
CA ALA A 183 24.43 -28.84 9.06
C ALA A 183 23.83 -29.76 10.15
N PRO A 184 22.86 -30.63 9.82
CA PRO A 184 22.33 -31.57 10.79
C PRO A 184 23.47 -32.43 11.33
N LYS A 185 23.67 -32.43 12.66
CA LYS A 185 24.53 -33.41 13.31
C LYS A 185 23.94 -34.78 12.98
N SER A 186 24.66 -35.55 12.17
CA SER A 186 24.41 -36.98 12.01
C SER A 186 24.46 -37.62 13.40
N ALA A 187 23.31 -38.12 13.86
CA ALA A 187 23.25 -38.93 15.06
C ALA A 187 24.09 -40.20 14.83
N GLN A 188 25.13 -40.37 15.64
CA GLN A 188 25.84 -41.63 15.82
C GLN A 188 25.23 -42.35 17.02
#